data_AF-A0A916ZKW4-F1
#
_entry.id   AF-A0A916ZKW4-F1
#
_cell.length_a   1.000
_cell.length_b   1.000
_cell.length_c   1.000
_cell.angle_alpha   90.00
_cell.angle_beta   90.00
_cell.angle_gamma   90.00
#
_symmetry.space_group_name_H-M   'P 1'
#
loop_
_entity.id
_entity.type
_entity.pdbx_description
1 polymer ?
#
loop_
_entity_poly.entity_id
_entity_poly.type
_entity_poly.pdbx_seq_one_letter_code
_entity_poly.pdbx_strand_id
1 'polypeptide(L)' 'MCNLYSLTKGPSTILEFTRALRSEVGNLKLLPGIFPDIAAPVVRTGADGTRELVRARWGVPTPRSTSMVPMVRPSFGRRE' A
#
# COMPACT_ATOMS: atom_id res chain seq x y z
N MET A 1 3.34 16.59 0.24
CA MET A 1 3.32 15.18 -0.23
C MET A 1 3.11 14.30 0.98
N CYS A 2 2.08 13.45 1.01
CA CYS A 2 1.75 12.64 2.19
C CYS A 2 2.43 11.27 2.12
N ASN A 3 3.22 10.92 3.13
CA ASN A 3 3.99 9.67 3.22
C ASN A 3 3.73 8.89 4.52
N LEU A 4 2.78 9.33 5.35
CA LEU A 4 2.35 8.66 6.57
C LEU A 4 0.82 8.61 6.60
N TYR A 5 0.27 7.41 6.73
CA TYR A 5 -1.16 7.18 6.91
C TYR A 5 -1.41 6.28 8.12
N SER A 6 -2.59 6.42 8.72
CA SER A 6 -3.05 5.58 9.81
C SER A 6 -4.38 4.92 9.44
N LEU A 7 -4.45 3.61 9.58
CA LEU A 7 -5.66 2.83 9.36
C LEU A 7 -6.13 2.25 10.69
N THR A 8 -7.19 2.85 11.22
CA THR A 8 -7.79 2.47 12.50
C THR A 8 -9.04 1.60 12.37
N LYS A 9 -9.47 1.31 11.14
CA LYS A 9 -10.68 0.54 10.83
C LYS A 9 -10.36 -0.93 10.59
N GLY A 10 -11.24 -1.79 11.08
CA GLY A 10 -11.19 -3.22 10.84
C GLY A 10 -11.57 -3.60 9.42
N PRO A 11 -11.34 -4.87 9.03
CA PRO A 11 -11.57 -5.34 7.67
C PRO A 11 -13.05 -5.29 7.28
N SER A 12 -13.98 -5.62 8.18
CA SER A 12 -15.43 -5.56 7.94
C SER A 12 -15.90 -4.17 7.51
N THR A 13 -15.50 -3.13 8.25
CA THR A 13 -15.84 -1.74 7.91
C THR A 13 -15.28 -1.33 6.54
N ILE A 14 -14.08 -1.79 6.19
CA ILE A 14 -13.47 -1.50 4.88
C ILE A 14 -14.25 -2.22 3.77
N LEU A 15 -14.66 -3.48 4.00
CA LEU A 15 -15.47 -4.23 3.05
C LEU A 15 -16.82 -3.56 2.80
N GLU A 16 -17.52 -3.16 3.86
CA GLU A 16 -18.80 -2.45 3.76
C GLU A 16 -18.66 -1.11 3.03
N PHE A 17 -17.64 -0.33 3.40
CA PHE A 17 -17.38 0.97 2.77
C PHE A 17 -17.07 0.84 1.27
N THR A 18 -16.30 -0.18 0.88
CA THR A 18 -15.84 -0.36 -0.50
C THR A 18 -16.72 -1.30 -1.33
N ARG A 19 -17.74 -1.92 -0.70
CA ARG A 19 -18.56 -2.99 -1.28
C ARG A 19 -17.71 -4.14 -1.83
N ALA A 20 -16.62 -4.46 -1.14
CA ALA A 20 -15.77 -5.59 -1.48
C ALA A 20 -16.40 -6.88 -0.95
N LEU A 21 -16.36 -7.93 -1.77
CA LEU A 21 -17.02 -9.20 -1.47
C LEU A 21 -16.05 -10.26 -0.90
N ARG A 22 -14.75 -10.00 -0.97
CA ARG A 22 -13.69 -10.93 -0.54
C ARG A 22 -12.64 -10.20 0.28
N SER A 23 -12.09 -10.88 1.28
CA SER A 23 -10.98 -10.38 2.10
C SER A 23 -9.89 -11.42 2.27
N GLU A 24 -8.71 -11.14 1.71
CA GLU A 24 -7.50 -11.97 1.82
C GLU A 24 -6.54 -11.46 2.91
N VAL A 25 -6.97 -10.46 3.69
CA VAL A 25 -6.13 -9.79 4.71
C VAL A 25 -6.14 -10.53 6.06
N GLY A 26 -7.11 -11.41 6.28
CA GLY A 26 -7.32 -12.08 7.57
C GLY A 26 -7.62 -11.09 8.70
N ASN A 27 -7.03 -11.32 9.88
CA ASN A 27 -7.18 -10.43 11.03
C ASN A 27 -6.32 -9.16 10.88
N LEU A 28 -6.89 -8.14 10.24
CA LEU A 28 -6.25 -6.84 10.08
C LEU A 28 -6.18 -6.11 11.43
N LYS A 29 -4.99 -6.02 12.00
CA LYS A 29 -4.70 -5.17 13.17
C LYS A 29 -4.76 -3.70 12.80
N LEU A 30 -4.99 -2.83 13.79
CA LEU A 30 -4.81 -1.39 13.60
C LEU A 30 -3.39 -1.09 13.10
N LEU A 31 -3.29 -0.28 12.05
CA LEU A 31 -2.04 0.16 11.46
C LEU A 31 -1.86 1.66 11.74
N PRO A 32 -1.30 2.05 12.91
CA PRO A 32 -1.17 3.47 13.28
C PRO A 32 -0.15 4.22 12.42
N GLY A 33 0.74 3.51 11.73
CA GLY A 33 1.74 4.09 10.84
C GLY A 33 2.00 3.20 9.63
N ILE A 34 1.53 3.65 8.47
CA ILE A 34 1.78 3.06 7.17
C ILE A 34 2.77 3.97 6.45
N PHE A 35 3.94 3.42 6.10
CA PHE A 35 5.06 4.10 5.45
C PHE A 35 5.29 3.57 4.02
N PRO A 36 6.00 4.28 3.15
CA PRO A 36 6.34 3.77 1.83
C PRO A 36 7.10 2.43 1.93
N ASP A 37 6.90 1.56 0.94
CA ASP A 37 7.53 0.22 0.84
C ASP A 37 7.03 -0.85 1.82
N ILE A 38 6.09 -0.55 2.72
CA ILE A 38 5.46 -1.58 3.57
C ILE A 38 4.15 -2.12 2.97
N ALA A 39 3.74 -3.32 3.40
CA ALA A 39 2.48 -3.92 3.00
C ALA A 39 1.30 -3.23 3.68
N ALA A 40 0.36 -2.72 2.89
CA ALA A 40 -0.88 -2.09 3.35
C ALA A 40 -2.10 -2.81 2.74
N PRO A 41 -3.25 -2.81 3.41
CA PRO A 41 -4.47 -3.34 2.84
C PRO A 41 -4.97 -2.41 1.72
N VAL A 42 -5.24 -2.98 0.55
CA VAL A 42 -5.71 -2.29 -0.66
C VAL A 42 -6.91 -3.04 -1.20
N VAL A 43 -7.95 -2.31 -1.59
CA VAL A 43 -9.06 -2.88 -2.36
C VAL A 43 -8.72 -2.79 -3.83
N ARG A 44 -8.73 -3.93 -4.51
CA ARG A 44 -8.53 -4.01 -5.97
C ARG A 44 -9.66 -4.79 -6.61
N THR A 45 -9.84 -4.61 -7.91
CA THR A 45 -10.69 -5.47 -8.72
C THR A 45 -9.87 -6.70 -9.12
N GLY A 46 -10.31 -7.88 -8.69
CA GLY A 46 -9.71 -9.15 -9.10
C GLY A 46 -10.01 -9.47 -10.57
N ALA A 47 -9.38 -10.52 -11.11
CA ALA A 47 -9.59 -10.96 -12.50
C ALA A 47 -11.05 -11.35 -12.78
N ASP A 48 -11.76 -11.85 -11.76
CA ASP A 48 -13.18 -12.22 -11.82
C ASP A 48 -14.13 -11.00 -11.85
N GLY A 49 -13.61 -9.77 -11.89
CA GLY A 49 -14.40 -8.53 -11.83
C GLY A 49 -14.91 -8.17 -10.43
N THR A 50 -14.65 -9.02 -9.43
CA THR A 50 -15.08 -8.80 -8.05
C THR A 50 -14.06 -7.96 -7.28
N ARG A 51 -14.55 -7.08 -6.41
CA ARG A 51 -13.70 -6.29 -5.49
C ARG A 51 -13.22 -7.17 -4.34
N GLU A 52 -11.91 -7.21 -4.16
CA GLU A 52 -11.24 -7.94 -3.10
C GLU A 52 -10.32 -7.03 -2.28
N LEU A 53 -10.30 -7.23 -0.97
CA LEU A 53 -9.39 -6.57 -0.05
C LEU A 53 -8.15 -7.45 0.14
N VAL A 54 -6.99 -6.99 -0.31
CA VAL A 54 -5.71 -7.73 -0.31
C VAL A 54 -4.60 -6.92 0.36
N ARG A 55 -3.47 -7.56 0.71
CA ARG A 55 -2.26 -6.84 1.12
C ARG A 55 -1.37 -6.56 -0.08
N ALA A 56 -1.02 -5.30 -0.30
CA ALA A 56 -0.13 -4.87 -1.37
C ALA A 56 0.96 -3.93 -0.83
N ARG A 57 2.14 -3.93 -1.46
CA ARG A 57 3.21 -3.00 -1.11
C ARG A 57 2.82 -1.58 -1.51
N TRP A 58 2.93 -0.64 -0.57
CA TRP A 58 2.71 0.77 -0.86
C TRP A 58 3.93 1.38 -1.56
N GLY A 59 4.04 1.10 -2.86
CA GLY A 59 5.10 1.62 -3.72
C GLY A 59 4.92 1.11 -5.15
N VAL A 60 4.65 2.03 -6.08
CA VAL A 60 4.60 1.73 -7.51
C VAL A 60 6.03 1.47 -7.98
N PRO A 61 6.31 0.36 -8.68
CA PRO A 61 7.63 0.12 -9.24
C PRO A 61 7.98 1.26 -10.20
N THR A 62 9.24 1.69 -10.21
CA THR A 62 9.71 2.71 -11.14
C THR A 62 9.45 2.25 -12.58
N PRO A 63 8.88 3.11 -13.44
CA PRO A 63 8.63 2.74 -14.82
C PRO A 63 9.93 2.30 -15.51
N ARG A 64 9.86 1.25 -16.33
CA ARG A 64 11.05 0.64 -16.97
C ARG A 64 11.87 1.64 -17.79
N SER A 65 11.23 2.67 -18.36
CA SER A 65 11.90 3.76 -19.07
C SER A 65 12.96 4.48 -18.19
N THR A 66 12.74 4.56 -16.88
CA THR A 66 13.66 5.20 -15.93
C THR A 66 14.71 4.23 -15.36
N SER A 67 14.53 2.92 -15.50
CA SER A 67 15.42 1.90 -14.92
C SER A 67 16.80 1.80 -15.61
N MET A 68 17.00 2.51 -16.72
CA MET A 68 18.28 2.63 -17.40
C MET A 68 19.11 3.83 -16.89
N VAL A 69 18.69 4.48 -15.80
CA VAL A 69 19.52 5.41 -15.04
C VAL A 69 19.93 4.70 -13.75
N PRO A 70 21.22 4.48 -13.48
CA PRO A 70 21.65 3.88 -12.23
C PRO A 70 21.17 4.77 -11.08
N MET A 71 20.37 4.20 -10.18
CA MET A 71 19.88 4.87 -8.98
C MET A 71 21.03 5.04 -8.00
N VAL A 72 21.91 6.02 -8.24
CA VAL A 72 22.80 6.54 -7.22
C VAL A 72 21.89 7.20 -6.20
N ARG A 73 21.69 6.53 -5.05
CA ARG A 73 21.12 7.19 -3.86
C ARG A 73 22.00 8.41 -3.58
N PRO A 74 21.49 9.65 -3.65
CA PRO A 74 22.26 10.77 -3.14
C PRO A 74 22.40 10.55 -1.63
N SER A 75 23.61 10.20 -1.19
CA SER A 75 23.99 10.27 0.20
C SER A 75 23.80 11.71 0.64
N PHE A 76 22.66 12.01 1.26
CA PHE A 76 22.40 13.32 1.83
C PHE A 76 23.37 13.47 3.00
N GLY A 77 24.52 14.08 2.72
CA GLY A 77 25.52 14.41 3.71
C GLY A 77 24.86 15.25 4.79
N ARG A 78 24.89 14.73 6.02
CA ARG A 78 24.60 15.45 7.24
C ARG A 78 25.58 16.64 7.29
N ARG A 79 25.13 17.84 6.91
CA ARG A 79 25.87 19.06 7.24
C ARG A 79 25.58 19.40 8.69
N GLU A 80 26.67 19.49 9.42
CA GLU A 80 26.86 20.11 10.73
C GLU A 80 26.50 21.59 10.65
#